data_AF-A0A7V3BN20-F1
#
_entry.id   AF-A0A7V3BN20-F1
#
_cell.length_a   1.000
_cell.length_b   1.000
_cell.length_c   1.000
_cell.angle_alpha   90.00
_cell.angle_beta   90.00
_cell.angle_gamma   90.00
#
_symmetry.space_group_name_H-M   'P 1'
#
loop_
_entity.id
_entity.type
_entity.pdbx_description
1 polymer ?
#
loop_
_entity_poly.entity_id
_entity_poly.type
_entity_poly.pdbx_seq_one_letter_code
_entity_poly.pdbx_strand_id
1 'polypeptide(L)'
;MAETSHQGDHGAPTTATQEFAARPVPPESMANLTVVAEEVGGAYKPRPGTEGAVAFTHFDTPSSEDSTITILLTKENMDRLPSQTLVRIKNRDDERTYLGTVVAGPFAEPDGFRTDSSLIVTTTVQGSIFLPRYHGRASVQILGEEHDGQVIPPRYRPKPNSPVFPLNAADTARVLKVGGNARLGLVVGQEEIVVGIPTDKKSVLPRHLGIIGTTGSGKSTTVAGLVRQLQRAGVATIVIDVEGEYTEMDLPTEDAAMRTALCQRGLVPAGIDNLRIYHLVGRDTSRETAGAAVKPFCLRFSSLSPYAVMEILDLSPAQQERFLKAYDTLKLILRDLEIFPRKGEEGLALEVDELERGYPRMTLLQLIDVARVFADMAATARDERGKSKGAEAEPPVPAFEIFSPELRGQERLIRQRAAAAQAPGNVVSWR
;
A
#
# COMPACT_ATOMS: atom_id res chain seq x y z
N MET A 1 21.42 -83.58 34.17
CA MET A 1 22.29 -83.89 33.02
C MET A 1 23.14 -82.65 32.80
N ALA A 2 24.25 -82.57 33.53
CA ALA A 2 25.57 -83.03 33.10
C ALA A 2 26.24 -81.98 32.21
N GLU A 3 27.17 -81.28 32.85
CA GLU A 3 28.19 -80.41 32.27
C GLU A 3 28.96 -81.10 31.15
N THR A 4 29.41 -80.33 30.17
CA THR A 4 30.64 -80.66 29.45
C THR A 4 31.32 -79.37 29.01
N SER A 5 32.42 -79.10 29.71
CA SER A 5 33.47 -78.14 29.40
C SER A 5 34.26 -78.56 28.15
N HIS A 6 34.55 -77.62 27.26
CA HIS A 6 35.78 -77.68 26.45
C HIS A 6 36.44 -76.30 26.40
N GLN A 7 37.58 -76.21 27.09
CA GLN A 7 38.61 -75.19 26.93
C GLN A 7 39.19 -75.32 25.52
N GLY A 8 39.24 -74.20 24.80
CA GLY A 8 39.91 -74.07 23.51
C GLY A 8 40.83 -72.84 23.55
N ASP A 9 42.10 -73.13 23.86
CA ASP A 9 43.34 -72.47 23.47
C ASP A 9 43.28 -71.01 22.93
N HIS A 10 43.83 -70.07 23.71
CA HIS A 10 44.08 -68.71 23.29
C HIS A 10 45.30 -68.66 22.34
N GLY A 11 45.05 -68.90 21.05
CA GLY A 11 45.95 -68.52 19.98
C GLY A 11 46.00 -67.00 19.84
N ALA A 12 47.15 -66.39 20.13
CA ALA A 12 47.41 -64.97 19.94
C ALA A 12 47.18 -64.56 18.47
N PRO A 13 46.42 -63.49 18.17
CA PRO A 13 46.37 -62.95 16.82
C PRO A 13 47.66 -62.20 16.53
N THR A 14 48.44 -62.75 15.60
CA THR A 14 49.63 -62.15 15.00
C THR A 14 49.28 -60.77 14.44
N THR A 15 49.68 -59.72 15.14
CA THR A 15 49.59 -58.33 14.69
C THR A 15 50.69 -58.08 13.66
N ALA A 16 50.39 -58.36 12.40
CA ALA A 16 51.13 -57.82 11.26
C ALA A 16 50.26 -56.73 10.61
N THR A 17 50.13 -55.60 11.28
CA THR A 17 49.70 -54.34 10.65
C THR A 17 50.83 -53.91 9.72
N GLN A 18 50.78 -54.33 8.46
CA GLN A 18 51.59 -53.68 7.43
C GLN A 18 51.07 -52.23 7.32
N GLU A 19 51.83 -51.29 7.90
CA GLU A 19 51.61 -49.86 7.68
C GLU A 19 51.61 -49.59 6.17
N PHE A 20 50.46 -49.17 5.65
CA PHE A 20 50.36 -48.68 4.29
C PHE A 20 51.18 -47.39 4.16
N ALA A 21 52.40 -47.51 3.64
CA ALA A 21 53.21 -46.37 3.27
C ALA A 21 52.81 -45.92 1.85
N ALA A 22 52.11 -44.79 1.74
CA ALA A 22 51.80 -44.18 0.47
C ALA A 22 53.12 -43.90 -0.28
N ARG A 23 53.36 -44.61 -1.38
CA ARG A 23 54.52 -44.35 -2.23
C ARG A 23 54.28 -43.03 -2.98
N PRO A 24 55.28 -42.13 -3.04
CA PRO A 24 55.15 -40.92 -3.84
C PRO A 24 54.88 -41.29 -5.29
N VAL A 25 53.97 -40.56 -5.92
CA VAL A 25 53.64 -40.74 -7.34
C VAL A 25 54.95 -40.59 -8.14
N PRO A 26 55.30 -41.55 -9.01
CA PRO A 26 56.51 -41.45 -9.81
C PRO A 26 56.55 -40.13 -10.59
N PRO A 27 57.69 -39.41 -10.63
CA PRO A 27 57.81 -38.15 -11.36
C PRO A 27 57.41 -38.28 -12.83
N GLU A 28 57.68 -39.45 -13.43
CA GLU A 28 57.27 -39.79 -14.80
C GLU A 28 55.75 -39.82 -14.99
N SER A 29 54.99 -40.26 -13.99
CA SER A 29 53.53 -40.26 -14.04
C SER A 29 52.96 -38.84 -13.97
N MET A 30 53.57 -37.93 -13.20
CA MET A 30 53.19 -36.52 -13.14
C MET A 30 53.57 -35.76 -14.43
N ALA A 31 54.73 -36.09 -15.01
CA ALA A 31 55.14 -35.56 -16.29
C ALA A 31 54.18 -36.02 -17.40
N ASN A 32 53.80 -37.31 -17.43
CA ASN A 32 52.82 -37.83 -18.37
C ASN A 32 51.44 -37.19 -18.21
N LEU A 33 50.98 -36.89 -16.99
CA LEU A 33 49.72 -36.17 -16.76
C LEU A 33 49.78 -34.75 -17.34
N THR A 34 50.93 -34.10 -17.28
CA THR A 34 51.12 -32.73 -17.81
C THR A 34 51.17 -32.75 -19.34
N VAL A 35 51.90 -33.70 -19.94
CA VAL A 35 51.96 -33.91 -21.39
C VAL A 35 50.58 -34.26 -21.94
N VAL A 36 49.87 -35.20 -21.32
CA VAL A 36 48.49 -35.55 -21.72
C VAL A 36 47.59 -34.33 -21.58
N ALA A 37 47.66 -33.58 -20.48
CA ALA A 37 46.85 -32.37 -20.30
C ALA A 37 47.10 -31.32 -21.41
N GLU A 38 48.35 -31.13 -21.85
CA GLU A 38 48.69 -30.26 -22.97
C GLU A 38 48.16 -30.81 -24.31
N GLU A 39 48.25 -32.12 -24.54
CA GLU A 39 47.71 -32.78 -25.73
C GLU A 39 46.18 -32.69 -25.84
N VAL A 40 45.43 -32.70 -24.73
CA VAL A 40 43.96 -32.54 -24.71
C VAL A 40 43.49 -31.09 -24.64
N GLY A 41 44.38 -30.10 -24.81
CA GLY A 41 44.01 -28.68 -24.93
C GLY A 41 44.51 -27.76 -23.83
N GLY A 42 45.38 -28.24 -22.94
CA GLY A 42 46.02 -27.48 -21.87
C GLY A 42 45.11 -27.18 -20.68
N ALA A 43 45.50 -26.20 -19.87
CA ALA A 43 44.71 -25.77 -18.71
C ALA A 43 43.31 -25.30 -19.17
N TYR A 44 42.28 -25.68 -18.40
CA TYR A 44 40.89 -25.32 -18.70
C TYR A 44 40.75 -23.81 -18.94
N LYS A 45 40.35 -23.44 -20.16
CA LYS A 45 40.01 -22.07 -20.52
C LYS A 45 38.50 -21.90 -20.44
N PRO A 46 37.98 -20.90 -19.70
CA PRO A 46 36.58 -20.54 -19.73
C PRO A 46 36.13 -20.32 -21.18
N ARG A 47 34.90 -20.71 -21.51
CA ARG A 47 34.38 -20.54 -22.86
C ARG A 47 34.24 -19.04 -23.17
N PRO A 48 34.42 -18.62 -24.44
CA PRO A 48 34.11 -17.25 -24.84
C PRO A 48 32.68 -16.88 -24.42
N GLY A 49 32.51 -15.71 -23.82
CA GLY A 49 31.19 -15.23 -23.36
C GLY A 49 30.75 -15.69 -21.96
N THR A 50 31.53 -16.51 -21.25
CA THR A 50 31.26 -16.87 -19.84
C THR A 50 32.06 -16.04 -18.83
N GLU A 51 32.86 -15.08 -19.29
CA GLU A 51 33.64 -14.18 -18.44
C GLU A 51 32.71 -13.36 -17.53
N GLY A 52 32.90 -13.46 -16.22
CA GLY A 52 32.06 -12.77 -15.22
C GLY A 52 30.76 -13.48 -14.87
N ALA A 53 30.47 -14.65 -15.45
CA ALA A 53 29.33 -15.47 -15.03
C ALA A 53 29.54 -15.98 -13.60
N VAL A 54 28.47 -15.95 -12.80
CA VAL A 54 28.51 -16.36 -11.38
C VAL A 54 27.84 -17.71 -11.14
N ALA A 55 27.01 -18.15 -12.09
CA ALA A 55 26.29 -19.40 -12.05
C ALA A 55 26.01 -19.91 -13.47
N PHE A 56 25.56 -21.15 -13.56
CA PHE A 56 25.13 -21.78 -14.80
C PHE A 56 23.79 -22.47 -14.60
N THR A 57 22.92 -22.42 -15.61
CA THR A 57 21.64 -23.15 -15.57
C THR A 57 21.86 -24.65 -15.50
N HIS A 58 21.00 -25.34 -14.77
CA HIS A 58 21.06 -26.78 -14.58
C HIS A 58 20.08 -27.52 -15.50
N PHE A 59 20.14 -28.85 -15.45
CA PHE A 59 19.14 -29.71 -16.07
C PHE A 59 17.82 -29.64 -15.32
N ASP A 60 16.74 -29.92 -16.05
CA ASP A 60 15.42 -30.05 -15.46
C ASP A 60 15.35 -31.28 -14.54
N THR A 61 14.60 -31.13 -13.45
CA THR A 61 14.25 -32.16 -12.48
C THR A 61 12.75 -32.46 -12.55
N PRO A 62 12.26 -33.55 -11.93
CA PRO A 62 10.82 -33.80 -11.84
C PRO A 62 10.00 -32.69 -11.16
N SER A 63 10.63 -31.83 -10.38
CA SER A 63 10.01 -30.68 -9.71
C SER A 63 10.16 -29.36 -10.49
N SER A 64 10.62 -29.42 -11.74
CA SER A 64 10.83 -28.21 -12.55
C SER A 64 9.51 -27.63 -13.05
N GLU A 65 9.42 -26.31 -13.03
CA GLU A 65 8.24 -25.56 -13.46
C GLU A 65 8.55 -24.76 -14.73
N ASP A 66 7.52 -24.27 -15.42
CA ASP A 66 7.69 -23.57 -16.69
C ASP A 66 8.46 -22.25 -16.55
N SER A 67 8.19 -21.50 -15.48
CA SER A 67 8.76 -20.17 -15.26
C SER A 67 9.94 -20.14 -14.30
N THR A 68 10.42 -21.30 -13.84
CA THR A 68 11.48 -21.39 -12.82
C THR A 68 12.60 -22.30 -13.30
N ILE A 69 13.85 -21.85 -13.18
CA ILE A 69 15.04 -22.60 -13.57
C ILE A 69 15.98 -22.75 -12.39
N THR A 70 16.52 -23.95 -12.24
CA THR A 70 17.60 -24.22 -11.28
C THR A 70 18.93 -23.75 -11.83
N ILE A 71 19.71 -23.03 -11.03
CA ILE A 71 21.07 -22.63 -11.34
C ILE A 71 22.04 -23.21 -10.30
N LEU A 72 23.23 -23.58 -10.75
CA LEU A 72 24.33 -24.01 -9.89
C LEU A 72 25.44 -22.97 -9.91
N LEU A 73 26.02 -22.72 -8.74
CA LEU A 73 27.06 -21.74 -8.52
C LEU A 73 28.16 -22.33 -7.64
N THR A 74 29.39 -21.84 -7.80
CA THR A 74 30.50 -22.26 -6.95
C THR A 74 30.37 -21.66 -5.56
N LYS A 75 31.03 -22.27 -4.57
CA LYS A 75 31.06 -21.79 -3.19
C LYS A 75 31.43 -20.30 -3.10
N GLU A 76 32.38 -19.84 -3.90
CA GLU A 76 32.89 -18.46 -3.90
C GLU A 76 31.87 -17.45 -4.44
N ASN A 77 30.91 -17.89 -5.24
CA ASN A 77 29.89 -17.03 -5.85
C ASN A 77 28.56 -17.04 -5.10
N MET A 78 28.43 -17.80 -4.01
CA MET A 78 27.18 -17.89 -3.23
C MET A 78 26.71 -16.54 -2.70
N ASP A 79 27.62 -15.70 -2.20
CA ASP A 79 27.26 -14.39 -1.66
C ASP A 79 26.90 -13.36 -2.75
N ARG A 80 27.11 -13.70 -4.03
CA ARG A 80 26.86 -12.80 -5.18
C ARG A 80 25.46 -12.93 -5.75
N LEU A 81 24.68 -13.92 -5.32
CA LEU A 81 23.30 -14.15 -5.76
C LEU A 81 22.36 -14.33 -4.56
N PRO A 82 22.24 -13.34 -3.65
CA PRO A 82 21.23 -13.40 -2.62
C PRO A 82 19.82 -13.42 -3.21
N SER A 83 18.83 -13.82 -2.40
CA SER A 83 17.42 -13.78 -2.78
C SER A 83 17.03 -12.41 -3.33
N GLN A 84 16.16 -12.40 -4.35
CA GLN A 84 15.66 -11.22 -5.07
C GLN A 84 16.69 -10.48 -5.95
N THR A 85 17.88 -11.06 -6.14
CA THR A 85 18.84 -10.54 -7.13
C THR A 85 18.29 -10.73 -8.54
N LEU A 86 18.31 -9.65 -9.33
CA LEU A 86 18.02 -9.76 -10.76
C LEU A 86 19.23 -10.31 -11.50
N VAL A 87 18.97 -11.25 -12.41
CA VAL A 87 19.99 -11.91 -13.20
C VAL A 87 19.65 -11.88 -14.68
N ARG A 88 20.70 -11.83 -15.49
CA ARG A 88 20.65 -12.00 -16.94
C ARG A 88 21.21 -13.38 -17.28
N ILE A 89 20.44 -14.18 -18.00
CA ILE A 89 20.84 -15.49 -18.47
C ILE A 89 21.04 -15.38 -19.98
N LYS A 90 22.28 -15.56 -20.45
CA LYS A 90 22.55 -15.61 -21.89
C LYS A 90 22.43 -17.06 -22.32
N ASN A 91 21.54 -17.35 -23.25
CA ASN A 91 21.36 -18.72 -23.69
C ASN A 91 22.66 -19.24 -24.33
N ARG A 92 22.96 -20.51 -24.10
CA ARG A 92 24.20 -21.11 -24.57
C ARG A 92 24.24 -21.30 -26.08
N ASP A 93 23.11 -21.69 -26.65
CA ASP A 93 23.03 -22.24 -28.01
C ASP A 93 22.48 -21.22 -29.04
N ASP A 94 21.96 -20.08 -28.60
CA ASP A 94 21.47 -19.00 -29.46
C ASP A 94 21.72 -17.61 -28.81
N GLU A 95 21.36 -16.54 -29.52
CA GLU A 95 21.58 -15.16 -29.04
C GLU A 95 20.52 -14.67 -28.04
N ARG A 96 19.58 -15.53 -27.59
CA ARG A 96 18.53 -15.10 -26.68
C ARG A 96 19.09 -14.79 -25.31
N THR A 97 18.55 -13.73 -24.73
CA THR A 97 18.89 -13.29 -23.40
C THR A 97 17.62 -13.24 -22.57
N TYR A 98 17.69 -13.76 -21.36
CA TYR A 98 16.56 -13.82 -20.44
C TYR A 98 16.85 -13.01 -19.20
N LEU A 99 15.82 -12.37 -18.69
CA LEU A 99 15.84 -11.70 -17.41
C LEU A 99 15.11 -12.57 -16.38
N GLY A 100 15.70 -12.72 -15.20
CA GLY A 100 15.09 -13.44 -14.09
C GLY A 100 15.39 -12.83 -12.74
N THR A 101 14.70 -13.34 -11.71
CA THR A 101 14.93 -12.99 -10.30
C THR A 101 15.18 -14.24 -9.48
N VAL A 102 16.14 -14.20 -8.56
CA VAL A 102 16.39 -15.30 -7.62
C VAL A 102 15.21 -15.37 -6.64
N VAL A 103 14.46 -16.46 -6.67
CA VAL A 103 13.28 -16.68 -5.80
C VAL A 103 13.56 -17.63 -4.65
N ALA A 104 14.61 -18.45 -4.74
CA ALA A 104 15.00 -19.36 -3.67
C ALA A 104 16.51 -19.64 -3.71
N GLY A 105 17.09 -19.89 -2.53
CA GLY A 105 18.52 -20.12 -2.36
C GLY A 105 19.34 -18.82 -2.26
N PRO A 106 20.68 -18.92 -2.34
CA PRO A 106 21.44 -20.13 -2.63
C PRO A 106 21.46 -21.12 -1.46
N PHE A 107 21.10 -22.37 -1.73
CA PHE A 107 21.23 -23.49 -0.79
C PHE A 107 22.61 -24.11 -0.94
N ALA A 108 23.28 -24.42 0.17
CA ALA A 108 24.53 -25.16 0.16
C ALA A 108 24.26 -26.66 0.03
N GLU A 109 24.76 -27.30 -1.04
CA GLU A 109 24.58 -28.73 -1.29
C GLU A 109 25.93 -29.45 -1.34
N PRO A 110 26.13 -30.52 -0.56
CA PRO A 110 27.39 -31.25 -0.54
C PRO A 110 27.64 -31.99 -1.87
N ASP A 111 28.87 -31.95 -2.34
CA ASP A 111 29.27 -32.59 -3.58
C ASP A 111 29.34 -34.12 -3.39
N GLY A 112 28.60 -34.86 -4.21
CA GLY A 112 28.66 -36.33 -4.23
C GLY A 112 27.99 -37.03 -3.04
N PHE A 113 27.34 -36.30 -2.14
CA PHE A 113 26.59 -36.86 -1.01
C PHE A 113 25.15 -36.37 -1.04
N ARG A 114 24.23 -37.19 -0.53
CA ARG A 114 22.90 -36.68 -0.17
C ARG A 114 22.99 -35.87 1.12
N THR A 115 22.30 -34.74 1.16
CA THR A 115 22.26 -33.83 2.32
C THR A 115 21.75 -34.52 3.59
N ASP A 116 20.84 -35.48 3.45
CA ASP A 116 20.24 -36.25 4.55
C ASP A 116 21.02 -37.52 4.93
N SER A 117 22.19 -37.75 4.33
CA SER A 117 22.98 -38.94 4.65
C SER A 117 23.55 -38.90 6.08
N SER A 118 23.51 -40.03 6.77
CA SER A 118 23.95 -40.15 8.18
C SER A 118 25.41 -39.73 8.38
N LEU A 119 26.27 -39.88 7.37
CA LEU A 119 27.66 -39.41 7.39
C LEU A 119 27.75 -37.89 7.49
N ILE A 120 26.97 -37.15 6.70
CA ILE A 120 26.94 -35.68 6.73
C ILE A 120 26.36 -35.18 8.06
N VAL A 121 25.25 -35.77 8.50
CA VAL A 121 24.59 -35.38 9.76
C VAL A 121 25.52 -35.60 10.96
N THR A 122 26.14 -36.78 11.07
CA THR A 122 27.00 -37.13 12.22
C THR A 122 28.23 -36.24 12.30
N THR A 123 28.91 -36.02 11.16
CA THR A 123 30.14 -35.20 11.10
C THR A 123 29.89 -33.72 11.34
N THR A 124 28.71 -33.21 10.96
CA THR A 124 28.32 -31.81 11.17
C THR A 124 27.94 -31.55 12.64
N VAL A 125 27.10 -32.41 13.24
CA VAL A 125 26.63 -32.26 14.64
C VAL A 125 27.78 -32.32 15.64
N GLN A 126 28.81 -33.11 15.35
CA GLN A 126 30.00 -33.25 16.21
C GLN A 126 31.04 -32.13 16.03
N GLY A 127 30.67 -31.00 15.39
CA GLY A 127 31.56 -29.84 15.28
C GLY A 127 32.54 -29.90 14.12
N SER A 128 32.10 -30.43 12.97
CA SER A 128 32.84 -30.35 11.69
C SER A 128 34.12 -31.17 11.63
N ILE A 129 34.09 -32.42 12.10
CA ILE A 129 35.19 -33.38 11.90
C ILE A 129 35.52 -33.52 10.39
N PHE A 130 34.49 -33.36 9.54
CA PHE A 130 34.60 -33.38 8.09
C PHE A 130 33.50 -32.50 7.48
N LEU A 131 33.88 -31.49 6.70
CA LEU A 131 32.97 -30.70 5.87
C LEU A 131 33.28 -31.03 4.40
N PRO A 132 32.40 -31.73 3.66
CA PRO A 132 32.64 -32.01 2.26
C PRO A 132 32.71 -30.69 1.46
N ARG A 133 33.31 -30.76 0.27
CA ARG A 133 33.10 -29.71 -0.72
C ARG A 133 31.61 -29.60 -1.02
N TYR A 134 31.17 -28.38 -1.31
CA TYR A 134 29.77 -28.09 -1.58
C TYR A 134 29.69 -27.00 -2.63
N HIS A 135 28.57 -26.97 -3.32
CA HIS A 135 28.21 -25.94 -4.28
C HIS A 135 26.91 -25.26 -3.85
N GLY A 136 26.61 -24.13 -4.48
CA GLY A 136 25.35 -23.43 -4.29
C GLY A 136 24.32 -23.87 -5.33
N ARG A 137 23.07 -24.03 -4.90
CA ARG A 137 21.91 -24.19 -5.77
C ARG A 137 20.90 -23.09 -5.52
N ALA A 138 20.43 -22.42 -6.56
CA ALA A 138 19.37 -21.42 -6.46
C ALA A 138 18.30 -21.63 -7.54
N SER A 139 17.11 -21.08 -7.29
CA SER A 139 16.01 -21.07 -8.27
C SER A 139 15.81 -19.65 -8.77
N VAL A 140 15.78 -19.50 -10.09
CA VAL A 140 15.53 -18.24 -10.78
C VAL A 140 14.18 -18.30 -11.48
N GLN A 141 13.29 -17.37 -11.14
CA GLN A 141 12.06 -17.17 -11.89
C GLN A 141 12.35 -16.30 -13.12
N ILE A 142 11.95 -16.75 -14.30
CA ILE A 142 12.09 -16.01 -15.55
C ILE A 142 11.01 -14.91 -15.59
N LEU A 143 11.45 -13.66 -15.71
CA LEU A 143 10.58 -12.50 -15.88
C LEU A 143 10.23 -12.26 -17.34
N GLY A 144 11.17 -12.55 -18.26
CA GLY A 144 10.97 -12.45 -19.70
C GLY A 144 12.23 -12.65 -20.52
N GLU A 145 12.06 -12.58 -21.84
CA GLU A 145 13.14 -12.55 -22.82
C GLU A 145 13.45 -11.09 -23.19
N GLU A 146 14.72 -10.70 -23.15
CA GLU A 146 15.18 -9.39 -23.62
C GLU A 146 15.28 -9.42 -25.16
N HIS A 147 14.50 -8.56 -25.82
CA HIS A 147 14.49 -8.39 -27.28
C HIS A 147 14.39 -6.90 -27.63
N ASP A 148 15.32 -6.38 -28.43
CA ASP A 148 15.39 -4.96 -28.82
C ASP A 148 15.25 -3.96 -27.65
N GLY A 149 15.87 -4.28 -26.51
CA GLY A 149 15.84 -3.45 -25.30
C GLY A 149 14.49 -3.48 -24.55
N GLN A 150 13.56 -4.34 -24.94
CA GLN A 150 12.32 -4.60 -24.23
C GLN A 150 12.32 -6.00 -23.60
N VAL A 151 11.49 -6.18 -22.57
CA VAL A 151 11.24 -7.48 -21.96
C VAL A 151 9.91 -7.99 -22.48
N ILE A 152 9.93 -9.11 -23.20
CA ILE A 152 8.75 -9.78 -23.75
C ILE A 152 8.51 -11.12 -23.03
N PRO A 153 7.28 -11.67 -23.05
CA PRO A 153 7.01 -12.99 -22.50
C PRO A 153 7.93 -14.05 -23.15
N PRO A 154 8.58 -14.91 -22.37
CA PRO A 154 9.54 -15.87 -22.89
C PRO A 154 8.78 -17.02 -23.57
N ARG A 155 9.17 -17.36 -24.81
CA ARG A 155 8.58 -18.53 -25.50
C ARG A 155 9.29 -19.84 -25.14
N TYR A 156 10.57 -19.76 -24.78
CA TYR A 156 11.43 -20.89 -24.47
C TYR A 156 12.20 -20.65 -23.17
N ARG A 157 12.67 -21.74 -22.56
CA ARG A 157 13.58 -21.68 -21.41
C ARG A 157 15.05 -21.65 -21.85
N PRO A 158 15.92 -20.92 -21.14
CA PRO A 158 17.37 -21.09 -21.24
C PRO A 158 17.80 -22.55 -21.25
N LYS A 159 18.74 -22.91 -22.12
CA LYS A 159 19.30 -24.27 -22.19
C LYS A 159 20.19 -24.57 -20.98
N PRO A 160 20.40 -25.84 -20.61
CA PRO A 160 21.35 -26.21 -19.57
C PRO A 160 22.77 -25.68 -19.87
N ASN A 161 23.49 -25.33 -18.81
CA ASN A 161 24.83 -24.76 -18.86
C ASN A 161 24.92 -23.39 -19.58
N SER A 162 23.82 -22.61 -19.53
CA SER A 162 23.79 -21.21 -19.96
C SER A 162 24.34 -20.33 -18.83
N PRO A 163 25.28 -19.40 -19.12
CA PRO A 163 25.87 -18.53 -18.11
C PRO A 163 24.88 -17.50 -17.55
N VAL A 164 24.97 -17.28 -16.24
CA VAL A 164 24.12 -16.37 -15.47
C VAL A 164 24.96 -15.24 -14.89
N PHE A 165 24.49 -14.01 -15.09
CA PHE A 165 25.17 -12.79 -14.68
C PHE A 165 24.25 -11.98 -13.75
N PRO A 166 24.71 -11.54 -12.57
CA PRO A 166 23.95 -10.61 -11.75
C PRO A 166 23.90 -9.25 -12.45
N LEU A 167 22.76 -8.57 -12.38
CA LEU A 167 22.68 -7.19 -12.84
C LEU A 167 23.35 -6.27 -11.82
N ASN A 168 24.07 -5.26 -12.33
CA ASN A 168 24.52 -4.15 -11.50
C ASN A 168 23.34 -3.19 -11.20
N ALA A 169 23.50 -2.31 -10.22
CA ALA A 169 22.45 -1.38 -9.80
C ALA A 169 21.86 -0.53 -10.94
N ALA A 170 22.71 -0.05 -11.85
CA ALA A 170 22.27 0.78 -12.98
C ALA A 170 21.44 -0.03 -13.99
N ASP A 171 21.82 -1.28 -14.26
CA ASP A 171 21.09 -2.20 -15.13
C ASP A 171 19.76 -2.61 -14.50
N THR A 172 19.77 -2.98 -13.22
CA THR A 172 18.57 -3.31 -12.45
C THR A 172 17.59 -2.14 -12.46
N ALA A 173 18.06 -0.90 -12.24
CA ALA A 173 17.21 0.28 -12.26
C ALA A 173 16.55 0.50 -13.63
N ARG A 174 17.30 0.33 -14.73
CA ARG A 174 16.75 0.45 -16.10
C ARG A 174 15.70 -0.62 -16.37
N VAL A 175 15.97 -1.85 -15.98
CA VAL A 175 15.08 -3.01 -16.18
C VAL A 175 13.78 -2.85 -15.39
N LEU A 176 13.87 -2.48 -14.12
CA LEU A 176 12.70 -2.22 -13.27
C LEU A 176 11.99 -0.91 -13.66
N LYS A 177 12.56 -0.13 -14.59
CA LYS A 177 12.07 1.19 -15.01
C LYS A 177 11.83 2.12 -13.81
N VAL A 178 12.67 1.98 -12.78
CA VAL A 178 12.59 2.79 -11.56
C VAL A 178 13.25 4.15 -11.79
N GLY A 179 12.78 5.14 -11.03
CA GLY A 179 13.19 6.54 -11.13
C GLY A 179 12.05 7.43 -10.66
N GLY A 180 12.06 8.71 -11.05
CA GLY A 180 11.03 9.66 -10.63
C GLY A 180 11.45 10.52 -9.44
N ASN A 181 10.72 11.60 -9.26
CA ASN A 181 11.05 12.69 -8.33
C ASN A 181 10.34 12.58 -6.97
N ALA A 182 9.31 11.75 -6.84
CA ALA A 182 8.70 11.43 -5.54
C ALA A 182 9.11 10.02 -5.10
N ARG A 183 10.05 9.90 -4.15
CA ARG A 183 10.52 8.60 -3.67
C ARG A 183 9.39 7.81 -3.00
N LEU A 184 9.24 6.54 -3.36
CA LEU A 184 8.32 5.61 -2.70
C LEU A 184 9.06 4.68 -1.73
N GLY A 185 10.23 4.18 -2.13
CA GLY A 185 10.94 3.17 -1.36
C GLY A 185 12.27 2.76 -1.98
N LEU A 186 12.72 1.56 -1.65
CA LEU A 186 13.92 0.92 -2.17
C LEU A 186 13.55 -0.45 -2.73
N VAL A 187 14.34 -0.95 -3.68
CA VAL A 187 14.24 -2.34 -4.10
C VAL A 187 14.75 -3.23 -2.97
N VAL A 188 13.96 -4.24 -2.59
CA VAL A 188 14.36 -5.16 -1.52
C VAL A 188 15.61 -5.93 -1.96
N GLY A 189 16.61 -5.99 -1.08
CA GLY A 189 17.93 -6.58 -1.36
C GLY A 189 18.89 -5.71 -2.18
N GLN A 190 18.46 -4.55 -2.68
CA GLN A 190 19.28 -3.60 -3.45
C GLN A 190 18.99 -2.17 -2.97
N GLU A 191 19.54 -1.83 -1.80
CA GLU A 191 19.24 -0.58 -1.08
C GLU A 191 19.71 0.69 -1.82
N GLU A 192 20.64 0.56 -2.75
CA GLU A 192 21.13 1.62 -3.62
C GLU A 192 20.11 2.03 -4.70
N ILE A 193 19.09 1.20 -4.95
CA ILE A 193 18.10 1.44 -5.99
C ILE A 193 16.84 2.05 -5.38
N VAL A 194 16.68 3.34 -5.63
CA VAL A 194 15.49 4.10 -5.21
C VAL A 194 14.34 3.87 -6.18
N VAL A 195 13.21 3.43 -5.63
CA VAL A 195 11.93 3.37 -6.35
C VAL A 195 11.21 4.69 -6.13
N GLY A 196 10.87 5.38 -7.21
CA GLY A 196 10.14 6.64 -7.17
C GLY A 196 8.94 6.66 -8.12
N ILE A 197 8.13 7.68 -7.94
CA ILE A 197 6.97 8.00 -8.76
C ILE A 197 7.36 9.22 -9.61
N PRO A 198 7.34 9.11 -10.96
CA PRO A 198 7.55 10.25 -11.84
C PRO A 198 6.27 11.11 -11.87
N THR A 199 6.25 12.21 -11.13
CA THR A 199 5.06 13.05 -10.98
C THR A 199 4.72 13.86 -12.24
N ASP A 200 5.65 13.95 -13.18
CA ASP A 200 5.52 14.61 -14.49
C ASP A 200 4.96 13.69 -15.59
N LYS A 201 4.90 12.38 -15.35
CA LYS A 201 4.40 11.40 -16.33
C LYS A 201 2.92 11.09 -16.11
N LYS A 202 2.09 11.53 -17.07
CA LYS A 202 0.63 11.25 -17.14
C LYS A 202 0.25 9.77 -17.06
N SER A 203 1.17 8.86 -17.38
CA SER A 203 0.95 7.42 -17.26
C SER A 203 0.91 6.92 -15.81
N VAL A 204 1.41 7.70 -14.85
CA VAL A 204 1.49 7.35 -13.43
C VAL A 204 0.64 8.29 -12.59
N LEU A 205 0.97 9.59 -12.59
CA LEU A 205 0.13 10.65 -12.03
C LEU A 205 -0.34 11.54 -13.19
N PRO A 206 -1.65 11.82 -13.36
CA PRO A 206 -2.71 11.84 -12.35
C PRO A 206 -3.65 10.62 -12.34
N ARG A 207 -3.19 9.42 -12.74
CA ARG A 207 -4.05 8.22 -12.63
C ARG A 207 -4.28 7.85 -11.16
N HIS A 208 -5.34 7.08 -10.91
CA HIS A 208 -5.71 6.66 -9.56
C HIS A 208 -4.66 5.72 -8.96
N LEU A 209 -4.33 5.94 -7.68
CA LEU A 209 -3.44 5.10 -6.88
C LEU A 209 -4.25 4.46 -5.76
N GLY A 210 -4.11 3.14 -5.59
CA GLY A 210 -4.65 2.40 -4.45
C GLY A 210 -3.53 1.93 -3.52
N ILE A 211 -3.62 2.27 -2.23
CA ILE A 211 -2.74 1.76 -1.17
C ILE A 211 -3.57 0.84 -0.29
N ILE A 212 -3.29 -0.46 -0.35
CA ILE A 212 -4.09 -1.51 0.29
C ILE A 212 -3.22 -2.29 1.26
N GLY A 213 -3.74 -2.56 2.45
CA GLY A 213 -3.04 -3.32 3.48
C GLY A 213 -3.90 -3.53 4.72
N THR A 214 -3.57 -4.54 5.53
CA THR A 214 -4.23 -4.81 6.81
C THR A 214 -3.85 -3.78 7.88
N THR A 215 -4.51 -3.78 9.03
CA THR A 215 -4.10 -2.96 10.18
C THR A 215 -2.68 -3.31 10.61
N GLY A 216 -1.85 -2.31 10.89
CA GLY A 216 -0.44 -2.50 11.26
C GLY A 216 0.52 -2.80 10.09
N SER A 217 0.03 -2.93 8.84
CA SER A 217 0.89 -3.16 7.66
C SER A 217 1.69 -1.93 7.19
N GLY A 218 1.51 -0.77 7.83
CA GLY A 218 2.22 0.47 7.48
C GLY A 218 1.53 1.33 6.40
N LYS A 219 0.21 1.21 6.22
CA LYS A 219 -0.58 2.06 5.30
C LYS A 219 -0.38 3.56 5.58
N SER A 220 -0.68 4.00 6.80
CA SER A 220 -0.62 5.41 7.19
C SER A 220 0.81 5.95 7.12
N THR A 221 1.81 5.15 7.50
CA THR A 221 3.23 5.46 7.30
C THR A 221 3.58 5.65 5.82
N THR A 222 3.05 4.79 4.94
CA THR A 222 3.28 4.88 3.48
C THR A 222 2.62 6.13 2.92
N VAL A 223 1.39 6.44 3.32
CA VAL A 223 0.67 7.67 2.92
C VAL A 223 1.44 8.90 3.40
N ALA A 224 1.83 8.94 4.67
CA ALA A 224 2.56 10.08 5.23
C ALA A 224 3.90 10.32 4.53
N GLY A 225 4.65 9.24 4.28
CA GLY A 225 5.89 9.29 3.51
C GLY A 225 5.66 9.76 2.08
N LEU A 226 4.62 9.28 1.41
CA LEU A 226 4.30 9.65 0.04
C LEU A 226 3.89 11.13 -0.07
N VAL A 227 3.02 11.62 0.82
CA VAL A 227 2.61 13.04 0.87
C VAL A 227 3.83 13.95 0.95
N ARG A 228 4.80 13.62 1.81
CA ARG A 228 6.06 14.37 1.94
C ARG A 228 6.83 14.43 0.62
N GLN A 229 6.91 13.30 -0.08
CA GLN A 229 7.66 13.18 -1.33
C GLN A 229 6.95 13.88 -2.49
N LEU A 230 5.62 13.81 -2.52
CA LEU A 230 4.78 14.53 -3.48
C LEU A 230 4.92 16.06 -3.30
N GLN A 231 4.87 16.56 -2.06
CA GLN A 231 5.07 17.99 -1.81
C GLN A 231 6.46 18.47 -2.25
N ARG A 232 7.52 17.70 -1.95
CA ARG A 232 8.89 18.01 -2.43
C ARG A 232 9.00 17.99 -3.95
N ALA A 233 8.20 17.16 -4.60
CA ALA A 233 8.07 17.11 -6.06
C ALA A 233 7.15 18.21 -6.64
N GLY A 234 6.66 19.15 -5.82
CA GLY A 234 5.80 20.27 -6.25
C GLY A 234 4.33 19.90 -6.44
N VAL A 235 3.89 18.75 -5.92
CA VAL A 235 2.50 18.28 -6.06
C VAL A 235 1.66 18.75 -4.88
N ALA A 236 0.60 19.51 -5.18
CA ALA A 236 -0.40 19.88 -4.20
C ALA A 236 -1.15 18.63 -3.71
N THR A 237 -1.16 18.43 -2.39
CA THR A 237 -1.73 17.23 -1.77
C THR A 237 -2.83 17.63 -0.79
N ILE A 238 -4.02 17.06 -0.94
CA ILE A 238 -5.15 17.22 -0.03
C ILE A 238 -5.43 15.85 0.59
N VAL A 239 -5.44 15.78 1.91
CA VAL A 239 -5.73 14.56 2.67
C VAL A 239 -7.09 14.73 3.34
N ILE A 240 -8.01 13.80 3.08
CA ILE A 240 -9.27 13.68 3.81
C ILE A 240 -9.02 12.67 4.92
N ASP A 241 -8.80 13.18 6.13
CA ASP A 241 -8.42 12.39 7.28
C ASP A 241 -9.62 12.14 8.19
N VAL A 242 -10.16 10.92 8.14
CA VAL A 242 -11.32 10.52 8.95
C VAL A 242 -10.90 10.09 10.35
N GLU A 243 -9.67 9.60 10.51
CA GLU A 243 -9.15 9.03 11.76
C GLU A 243 -8.31 10.04 12.56
N GLY A 244 -7.84 11.12 11.93
CA GLY A 244 -7.02 12.14 12.56
C GLY A 244 -5.54 11.76 12.69
N GLU A 245 -5.06 10.80 11.88
CA GLU A 245 -3.69 10.26 11.92
C GLU A 245 -2.64 11.22 11.32
N TYR A 246 -3.05 12.20 10.50
CA TYR A 246 -2.14 13.01 9.69
C TYR A 246 -1.95 14.44 10.20
N THR A 247 -2.51 14.77 11.37
CA THR A 247 -2.46 16.13 11.95
C THR A 247 -1.08 16.51 12.51
N GLU A 248 -0.18 15.54 12.68
CA GLU A 248 1.18 15.73 13.20
C GLU A 248 2.29 15.45 12.18
N MET A 249 1.94 15.39 10.89
CA MET A 249 2.90 15.09 9.83
C MET A 249 4.02 16.13 9.64
N ASP A 250 3.85 17.34 10.17
CA ASP A 250 4.88 18.38 10.21
C ASP A 250 5.95 18.14 11.29
N LEU A 251 5.71 17.19 12.20
CA LEU A 251 6.65 16.81 13.25
C LEU A 251 7.56 15.66 12.79
N PRO A 252 8.81 15.58 13.29
CA PRO A 252 9.64 14.41 13.09
C PRO A 252 9.09 13.20 13.86
N THR A 253 9.39 11.99 13.39
CA THR A 253 9.05 10.76 14.12
C THR A 253 9.82 10.65 15.44
N GLU A 254 9.12 10.25 16.49
CA GLU A 254 9.71 9.93 17.80
C GLU A 254 9.99 8.42 17.99
N ASP A 255 9.47 7.58 17.07
CA ASP A 255 9.61 6.12 17.14
C ASP A 255 11.08 5.69 17.06
N ALA A 256 11.55 4.94 18.06
CA ALA A 256 12.95 4.55 18.19
C ALA A 256 13.42 3.63 17.05
N ALA A 257 12.55 2.73 16.58
CA ALA A 257 12.88 1.81 15.49
C ALA A 257 13.01 2.59 14.16
N MET A 258 12.09 3.51 13.88
CA MET A 258 12.14 4.36 12.69
C MET A 258 13.36 5.30 12.71
N ARG A 259 13.70 5.89 13.86
CA ARG A 259 14.92 6.71 14.00
C ARG A 259 16.18 5.90 13.73
N THR A 260 16.24 4.66 14.20
CA THR A 260 17.36 3.75 13.92
C THR A 260 17.47 3.44 12.42
N ALA A 261 16.35 3.10 11.78
CA ALA A 261 16.29 2.81 10.34
C ALA A 261 16.66 4.04 9.48
N LEU A 262 16.25 5.25 9.89
CA LEU A 262 16.64 6.49 9.23
C LEU A 262 18.14 6.76 9.37
N CYS A 263 18.71 6.57 10.57
CA CYS A 263 20.13 6.76 10.84
C CYS A 263 21.01 5.82 10.02
N GLN A 264 20.65 4.52 9.94
CA GLN A 264 21.33 3.54 9.08
C GLN A 264 21.39 3.98 7.61
N ARG A 265 20.42 4.77 7.17
CA ARG A 265 20.30 5.27 5.79
C ARG A 265 20.83 6.69 5.61
N GLY A 266 21.43 7.29 6.64
CA GLY A 266 21.88 8.69 6.61
C GLY A 266 20.75 9.71 6.43
N LEU A 267 19.51 9.35 6.81
CA LEU A 267 18.35 10.23 6.71
C LEU A 267 18.05 10.87 8.07
N VAL A 268 17.63 12.13 8.04
CA VAL A 268 17.23 12.87 9.24
C VAL A 268 15.72 12.79 9.43
N PRO A 269 15.22 12.43 10.63
CA PRO A 269 13.81 12.55 10.99
C PRO A 269 13.33 13.98 10.76
N ALA A 270 12.26 14.15 10.00
CA ALA A 270 11.68 15.45 9.71
C ALA A 270 10.23 15.27 9.25
N GLY A 271 9.40 16.27 9.55
CA GLY A 271 8.05 16.32 9.04
C GLY A 271 7.96 16.98 7.66
N ILE A 272 6.73 17.35 7.29
CA ILE A 272 6.41 18.12 6.10
C ILE A 272 6.37 19.62 6.39
N ASP A 273 6.70 20.42 5.39
CA ASP A 273 6.56 21.86 5.45
C ASP A 273 5.12 22.28 5.10
N ASN A 274 4.67 23.44 5.58
CA ASN A 274 3.39 24.05 5.19
C ASN A 274 2.13 23.18 5.42
N LEU A 275 2.10 22.37 6.47
CA LEU A 275 0.86 21.68 6.88
C LEU A 275 -0.21 22.72 7.29
N ARG A 276 -1.41 22.60 6.70
CA ARG A 276 -2.59 23.38 7.07
C ARG A 276 -3.70 22.42 7.41
N ILE A 277 -4.25 22.54 8.61
CA ILE A 277 -5.28 21.64 9.12
C ILE A 277 -6.60 22.35 9.07
N TYR A 278 -7.58 21.75 8.41
CA TYR A 278 -8.96 22.22 8.37
C TYR A 278 -9.83 21.21 9.10
N HIS A 279 -10.57 21.66 10.12
CA HIS A 279 -11.49 20.78 10.87
C HIS A 279 -12.90 21.36 10.87
N LEU A 280 -13.90 20.50 10.98
CA LEU A 280 -15.29 20.94 11.01
C LEU A 280 -15.59 21.71 12.31
N VAL A 281 -16.32 22.82 12.20
CA VAL A 281 -16.88 23.52 13.37
C VAL A 281 -17.68 22.52 14.22
N GLY A 282 -17.44 22.51 15.53
CA GLY A 282 -18.09 21.58 16.46
C GLY A 282 -17.47 20.18 16.51
N ARG A 283 -16.35 19.95 15.80
CA ARG A 283 -15.52 18.74 15.93
C ARG A 283 -14.15 19.11 16.49
N ASP A 284 -13.69 18.30 17.43
CA ASP A 284 -12.33 18.37 17.96
C ASP A 284 -11.31 17.93 16.91
N THR A 285 -10.06 18.34 17.10
CA THR A 285 -8.92 17.92 16.29
C THR A 285 -7.95 17.15 17.17
N SER A 286 -7.28 16.13 16.62
CA SER A 286 -6.19 15.43 17.31
C SER A 286 -4.92 16.29 17.47
N ARG A 287 -4.88 17.51 16.90
CA ARG A 287 -3.72 18.40 16.99
C ARG A 287 -3.66 19.09 18.36
N GLU A 288 -2.62 18.82 19.13
CA GLU A 288 -2.42 19.41 20.46
C GLU A 288 -1.43 20.60 20.49
N THR A 289 -0.61 20.79 19.45
CA THR A 289 0.50 21.76 19.47
C THR A 289 0.04 23.23 19.28
N ALA A 290 0.46 24.11 20.19
CA ALA A 290 0.25 25.56 20.09
C ALA A 290 0.97 26.17 18.88
N GLY A 291 0.28 27.03 18.11
CA GLY A 291 0.84 27.71 16.93
C GLY A 291 0.66 26.98 15.60
N ALA A 292 0.06 25.79 15.60
CA ALA A 292 -0.29 25.07 14.38
C ALA A 292 -1.34 25.84 13.55
N ALA A 293 -1.23 25.78 12.22
CA ALA A 293 -2.18 26.40 11.29
C ALA A 293 -3.49 25.60 11.20
N VAL A 294 -4.22 25.54 12.32
CA VAL A 294 -5.53 24.91 12.45
C VAL A 294 -6.61 25.94 12.16
N LYS A 295 -7.50 25.61 11.23
CA LYS A 295 -8.60 26.48 10.82
C LYS A 295 -9.93 25.72 10.89
N PRO A 296 -10.89 26.16 11.72
CA PRO A 296 -12.22 25.61 11.64
C PRO A 296 -12.85 26.02 10.29
N PHE A 297 -13.62 25.10 9.71
CA PHE A 297 -14.46 25.38 8.56
C PHE A 297 -15.83 24.74 8.75
N CYS A 298 -16.82 25.28 8.06
CA CYS A 298 -18.13 24.66 7.95
C CYS A 298 -18.58 24.73 6.51
N LEU A 299 -19.41 23.76 6.12
CA LEU A 299 -20.10 23.82 4.84
C LEU A 299 -21.23 24.86 4.97
N ARG A 300 -21.27 25.81 4.05
CA ARG A 300 -22.36 26.80 4.02
C ARG A 300 -23.62 26.10 3.53
N PHE A 301 -24.71 26.22 4.28
CA PHE A 301 -26.00 25.62 3.91
C PHE A 301 -26.47 26.04 2.51
N SER A 302 -26.33 27.33 2.18
CA SER A 302 -26.63 27.86 0.84
C SER A 302 -25.72 27.36 -0.29
N SER A 303 -24.64 26.63 0.02
CA SER A 303 -23.78 25.99 -0.98
C SER A 303 -24.05 24.49 -1.13
N LEU A 304 -24.93 23.91 -0.31
CA LEU A 304 -25.30 22.51 -0.37
C LEU A 304 -26.64 22.35 -1.06
N SER A 305 -26.71 21.47 -2.06
CA SER A 305 -28.00 21.06 -2.63
C SER A 305 -28.93 20.56 -1.51
N PRO A 306 -30.22 20.96 -1.48
CA PRO A 306 -31.20 20.36 -0.58
C PRO A 306 -31.20 18.83 -0.64
N TYR A 307 -30.95 18.23 -1.81
CA TYR A 307 -30.89 16.78 -1.97
C TYR A 307 -29.66 16.17 -1.30
N ALA A 308 -28.49 16.80 -1.43
CA ALA A 308 -27.28 16.40 -0.73
C ALA A 308 -27.46 16.51 0.80
N VAL A 309 -28.16 17.55 1.28
CA VAL A 309 -28.48 17.67 2.71
C VAL A 309 -29.37 16.52 3.19
N MET A 310 -30.42 16.17 2.43
CA MET A 310 -31.31 15.06 2.77
C MET A 310 -30.56 13.72 2.83
N GLU A 311 -29.62 13.51 1.91
CA GLU A 311 -28.76 12.32 1.88
C GLU A 311 -27.77 12.29 3.05
N ILE A 312 -27.07 13.40 3.33
CA ILE A 312 -26.14 13.53 4.47
C ILE A 312 -26.85 13.25 5.81
N LEU A 313 -28.09 13.71 5.95
CA LEU A 313 -28.90 13.51 7.16
C LEU A 313 -29.67 12.18 7.18
N ASP A 314 -29.57 11.37 6.11
CA ASP A 314 -30.29 10.11 5.94
C ASP A 314 -31.80 10.23 6.24
N LEU A 315 -32.44 11.25 5.65
CA LEU A 315 -33.86 11.52 5.91
C LEU A 315 -34.75 10.43 5.30
N SER A 316 -35.74 9.97 6.06
CA SER A 316 -36.81 9.09 5.55
C SER A 316 -37.65 9.77 4.45
N PRO A 317 -38.35 9.02 3.58
CA PRO A 317 -39.18 9.62 2.51
C PRO A 317 -40.19 10.66 3.04
N ALA A 318 -40.75 10.42 4.23
CA ALA A 318 -41.63 11.37 4.90
C ALA A 318 -40.89 12.65 5.34
N GLN A 319 -39.70 12.52 5.91
CA GLN A 319 -38.88 13.67 6.30
C GLN A 319 -38.38 14.46 5.09
N GLN A 320 -38.04 13.79 3.99
CA GLN A 320 -37.65 14.43 2.72
C GLN A 320 -38.75 15.34 2.18
N GLU A 321 -40.00 14.84 2.11
CA GLU A 321 -41.16 15.64 1.69
C GLU A 321 -41.32 16.92 2.54
N ARG A 322 -41.14 16.79 3.85
CA ARG A 322 -41.30 17.90 4.82
C ARG A 322 -40.15 18.88 4.77
N PHE A 323 -38.93 18.38 4.62
CA PHE A 323 -37.74 19.17 4.42
C PHE A 323 -37.89 20.04 3.17
N LEU A 324 -38.26 19.46 2.03
CA LEU A 324 -38.51 20.20 0.79
C LEU A 324 -39.64 21.22 0.96
N LYS A 325 -40.69 20.86 1.69
CA LYS A 325 -41.79 21.78 1.97
C LYS A 325 -41.36 23.00 2.80
N ALA A 326 -40.58 22.77 3.86
CA ALA A 326 -40.01 23.85 4.66
C ALA A 326 -39.04 24.69 3.82
N TYR A 327 -38.23 24.06 2.99
CA TYR A 327 -37.26 24.70 2.10
C TYR A 327 -37.95 25.62 1.09
N ASP A 328 -38.97 25.12 0.39
CA ASP A 328 -39.76 25.91 -0.57
C ASP A 328 -40.50 27.06 0.10
N THR A 329 -41.06 26.82 1.29
CA THR A 329 -41.72 27.88 2.07
C THR A 329 -40.71 28.95 2.48
N LEU A 330 -39.51 28.55 2.90
CA LEU A 330 -38.45 29.48 3.25
C LEU A 330 -37.99 30.30 2.04
N LYS A 331 -37.90 29.73 0.83
CA LYS A 331 -37.61 30.51 -0.39
C LYS A 331 -38.59 31.66 -0.59
N LEU A 332 -39.88 31.41 -0.38
CA LEU A 332 -40.91 32.45 -0.48
C LEU A 332 -40.74 33.52 0.62
N ILE A 333 -40.44 33.11 1.84
CA ILE A 333 -40.20 34.05 2.96
C ILE A 333 -38.96 34.91 2.69
N LEU A 334 -37.86 34.33 2.20
CA LEU A 334 -36.64 35.08 1.87
C LEU A 334 -36.89 36.11 0.77
N ARG A 335 -37.77 35.79 -0.18
CA ARG A 335 -38.21 36.72 -1.23
C ARG A 335 -39.08 37.84 -0.68
N ASP A 336 -40.05 37.53 0.19
CA ASP A 336 -40.93 38.54 0.80
C ASP A 336 -40.18 39.53 1.68
N LEU A 337 -39.14 39.05 2.36
CA LEU A 337 -38.29 39.86 3.24
C LEU A 337 -37.13 40.56 2.50
N GLU A 338 -37.07 40.45 1.16
CA GLU A 338 -35.99 40.98 0.32
C GLU A 338 -34.58 40.52 0.78
N ILE A 339 -34.50 39.36 1.45
CA ILE A 339 -33.23 38.77 1.87
C ILE A 339 -32.51 38.19 0.64
N PHE A 340 -33.25 37.47 -0.20
CA PHE A 340 -32.82 37.06 -1.54
C PHE A 340 -34.03 36.76 -2.44
N PRO A 341 -34.03 37.21 -3.71
CA PRO A 341 -33.06 38.13 -4.31
C PRO A 341 -33.23 39.56 -3.77
N ARG A 342 -32.12 40.30 -3.60
CA ARG A 342 -32.19 41.77 -3.46
C ARG A 342 -32.38 42.41 -4.84
N LYS A 343 -32.71 43.70 -4.86
CA LYS A 343 -32.77 44.49 -6.10
C LYS A 343 -31.49 44.32 -6.91
N GLY A 344 -31.63 43.88 -8.17
CA GLY A 344 -30.51 43.58 -9.08
C GLY A 344 -29.98 42.13 -9.03
N GLU A 345 -30.47 41.28 -8.12
CA GLU A 345 -30.07 39.86 -8.01
C GLU A 345 -31.10 38.90 -8.62
N GLU A 346 -32.10 39.42 -9.33
CA GLU A 346 -33.21 38.63 -9.89
C GLU A 346 -32.73 37.59 -10.92
N GLY A 347 -31.74 37.94 -11.75
CA GLY A 347 -31.11 37.01 -12.69
C GLY A 347 -30.41 35.85 -11.97
N LEU A 348 -29.70 36.13 -10.88
CA LEU A 348 -29.05 35.11 -10.06
C LEU A 348 -30.04 34.15 -9.41
N ALA A 349 -31.25 34.60 -9.10
CA ALA A 349 -32.30 33.75 -8.55
C ALA A 349 -32.91 32.79 -9.59
N LEU A 350 -32.93 33.18 -10.87
CA LEU A 350 -33.41 32.35 -11.97
C LEU A 350 -32.40 31.27 -12.39
N GLU A 351 -31.11 31.54 -12.21
CA GLU A 351 -30.01 30.64 -12.55
C GLU A 351 -29.65 29.63 -11.45
N VAL A 352 -30.37 29.63 -10.31
CA VAL A 352 -30.08 28.68 -9.23
C VAL A 352 -30.53 27.28 -9.63
N ASP A 353 -29.56 26.39 -9.85
CA ASP A 353 -29.80 24.95 -9.93
C ASP A 353 -29.70 24.31 -8.54
N GLU A 354 -30.85 23.89 -8.00
CA GLU A 354 -30.96 23.26 -6.68
C GLU A 354 -30.47 21.81 -6.65
N LEU A 355 -30.20 21.19 -7.80
CA LEU A 355 -29.54 19.88 -7.86
C LEU A 355 -28.04 20.00 -7.56
N GLU A 356 -27.42 21.13 -7.93
CA GLU A 356 -25.99 21.35 -7.75
C GLU A 356 -25.65 22.15 -6.47
N ARG A 357 -26.52 23.08 -6.05
CA ARG A 357 -26.25 23.97 -4.91
C ARG A 357 -27.50 24.34 -4.10
N GLY A 358 -27.29 25.00 -2.97
CA GLY A 358 -28.38 25.53 -2.14
C GLY A 358 -28.91 26.88 -2.60
N TYR A 359 -29.98 27.33 -1.96
CA TYR A 359 -30.57 28.63 -2.21
C TYR A 359 -29.70 29.74 -1.59
N PRO A 360 -29.29 30.76 -2.34
CA PRO A 360 -28.41 31.82 -1.82
C PRO A 360 -28.95 32.49 -0.57
N ARG A 361 -28.05 32.76 0.39
CA ARG A 361 -28.34 33.38 1.70
C ARG A 361 -29.27 32.60 2.64
N MET A 362 -29.82 31.47 2.19
CA MET A 362 -30.55 30.58 3.07
C MET A 362 -29.59 29.98 4.11
N THR A 363 -30.01 29.99 5.37
CA THR A 363 -29.26 29.36 6.47
C THR A 363 -30.03 28.17 7.03
N LEU A 364 -29.31 27.21 7.61
CA LEU A 364 -29.93 26.07 8.28
C LEU A 364 -30.84 26.51 9.44
N LEU A 365 -30.44 27.58 10.16
CA LEU A 365 -31.20 28.09 11.29
C LEU A 365 -32.58 28.62 10.86
N GLN A 366 -32.64 29.36 9.75
CA GLN A 366 -33.90 29.82 9.16
C GLN A 366 -34.81 28.65 8.76
N LEU A 367 -34.22 27.57 8.20
CA LEU A 367 -34.98 26.38 7.81
C LEU A 367 -35.54 25.65 9.04
N ILE A 368 -34.74 25.55 10.12
CA ILE A 368 -35.19 24.98 11.40
C ILE A 368 -36.35 25.79 11.97
N ASP A 369 -36.30 27.13 11.92
CA ASP A 369 -37.39 27.98 12.38
C ASP A 369 -38.68 27.70 11.62
N VAL A 370 -38.62 27.62 10.28
CA VAL A 370 -39.79 27.29 9.44
C VAL A 370 -40.32 25.88 9.72
N ALA A 371 -39.44 24.88 9.84
CA ALA A 371 -39.83 23.51 10.15
C ALA A 371 -40.53 23.41 11.53
N ARG A 372 -40.08 24.18 12.52
CA ARG A 372 -40.74 24.27 13.83
C ARG A 372 -42.12 24.88 13.76
N VAL A 373 -42.34 25.89 12.92
CA VAL A 373 -43.68 26.45 12.69
C VAL A 373 -44.61 25.38 12.12
N PHE A 374 -44.15 24.59 11.14
CA PHE A 374 -44.93 23.48 10.62
C PHE A 374 -45.22 22.40 11.68
N ALA A 375 -44.26 22.08 12.54
CA ALA A 375 -44.44 21.14 13.64
C ALA A 375 -45.50 21.63 14.65
N ASP A 376 -45.45 22.91 15.02
CA ASP A 376 -46.43 23.57 15.90
C ASP A 376 -47.84 23.52 15.30
N MET A 377 -47.97 23.93 14.03
CA MET A 377 -49.25 23.92 13.33
C MET A 377 -49.85 22.51 13.18
N ALA A 378 -49.01 21.50 12.94
CA ALA A 378 -49.44 20.11 12.88
C ALA A 378 -49.90 19.60 14.26
N ALA A 379 -49.28 20.07 15.35
CA ALA A 379 -49.68 19.72 16.71
C ALA A 379 -51.03 20.36 17.07
N THR A 380 -51.23 21.65 16.79
CA THR A 380 -52.49 22.34 17.07
C THR A 380 -53.66 21.77 16.27
N ALA A 381 -53.44 21.40 15.01
CA ALA A 381 -54.47 20.77 14.17
C ALA A 381 -54.90 19.37 14.68
N ARG A 382 -54.01 18.66 15.38
CA ARG A 382 -54.33 17.37 16.02
C ARG A 382 -55.18 17.58 17.28
N ASP A 383 -54.86 18.59 18.08
CA ASP A 383 -55.59 18.92 19.32
C ASP A 383 -57.02 19.42 19.03
N GLU A 384 -57.21 20.18 17.95
CA GLU A 384 -58.54 20.62 17.50
C GLU A 384 -59.44 19.47 17.04
N ARG A 385 -58.88 18.41 16.43
CA ARG A 385 -59.63 17.20 16.07
C ARG A 385 -60.01 16.35 17.28
N GLY A 386 -59.36 16.54 18.43
CA GLY A 386 -59.63 15.83 19.68
C GLY A 386 -60.63 16.53 20.61
N LYS A 387 -60.92 17.83 20.41
CA LYS A 387 -61.85 18.59 21.24
C LYS A 387 -63.26 18.60 20.64
N SER A 388 -64.25 18.17 21.43
CA SER A 388 -65.66 18.38 21.12
C SER A 388 -65.98 19.89 21.07
N LYS A 389 -66.77 20.30 20.08
CA LYS A 389 -67.22 21.69 19.88
C LYS A 389 -67.88 22.24 21.15
N GLY A 390 -67.18 23.04 21.94
CA GLY A 390 -67.79 23.61 23.16
C GLY A 390 -66.93 24.46 24.10
N ALA A 391 -65.72 24.89 23.73
CA ALA A 391 -64.97 25.84 24.55
C ALA A 391 -64.29 26.89 23.67
N GLU A 392 -64.63 28.16 23.90
CA GLU A 392 -63.89 29.31 23.37
C GLU A 392 -62.44 29.21 23.86
N ALA A 393 -61.52 28.99 22.93
CA ALA A 393 -60.10 28.94 23.22
C ALA A 393 -59.51 30.33 23.00
N GLU A 394 -58.85 30.88 24.03
CA GLU A 394 -57.95 32.02 23.89
C GLU A 394 -56.97 31.78 22.73
N PRO A 395 -56.57 32.84 21.99
CA PRO A 395 -55.63 32.68 20.89
C PRO A 395 -54.32 32.09 21.43
N PRO A 396 -53.83 30.97 20.90
CA PRO A 396 -52.62 30.34 21.43
C PRO A 396 -51.43 31.30 21.23
N VAL A 397 -50.82 31.69 22.34
CA VAL A 397 -49.52 32.36 22.39
C VAL A 397 -48.52 31.48 21.61
N PRO A 398 -47.66 32.05 20.74
CA PRO A 398 -46.76 31.22 19.93
C PRO A 398 -45.79 30.47 20.85
N ALA A 399 -45.91 29.14 20.89
CA ALA A 399 -45.07 28.27 21.72
C ALA A 399 -43.70 27.97 21.07
N PHE A 400 -43.23 28.82 20.15
CA PHE A 400 -41.93 28.64 19.51
C PHE A 400 -41.17 29.96 19.45
N GLU A 401 -39.89 29.89 19.82
CA GLU A 401 -38.93 30.98 19.69
C GLU A 401 -38.22 30.88 18.33
N ILE A 402 -38.17 31.98 17.58
CA ILE A 402 -37.41 32.09 16.34
C ILE A 402 -35.94 32.35 16.69
N PHE A 403 -35.07 31.47 16.23
CA PHE A 403 -33.64 31.58 16.50
C PHE A 403 -32.90 32.45 15.50
N SER A 404 -33.30 32.44 14.22
CA SER A 404 -32.63 33.24 13.20
C SER A 404 -32.87 34.74 13.43
N PRO A 405 -31.80 35.56 13.51
CA PRO A 405 -31.93 37.00 13.72
C PRO A 405 -32.77 37.68 12.63
N GLU A 406 -32.67 37.22 11.38
CA GLU A 406 -33.34 37.83 10.23
C GLU A 406 -34.85 37.55 10.18
N LEU A 407 -35.32 36.47 10.81
CA LEU A 407 -36.75 36.12 10.87
C LEU A 407 -37.42 36.51 12.18
N ARG A 408 -36.65 36.97 13.18
CA ARG A 408 -37.18 37.38 14.47
C ARG A 408 -38.16 38.54 14.30
N GLY A 409 -39.36 38.43 14.88
CA GLY A 409 -40.43 39.43 14.71
C GLY A 409 -41.27 39.26 13.43
N GLN A 410 -40.99 38.23 12.62
CA GLN A 410 -41.75 37.89 11.40
C GLN A 410 -42.65 36.66 11.58
N GLU A 411 -42.98 36.30 12.83
CA GLU A 411 -43.74 35.08 13.17
C GLU A 411 -45.06 35.00 12.41
N ARG A 412 -45.75 36.14 12.25
CA ARG A 412 -47.03 36.23 11.54
C ARG A 412 -46.89 35.89 10.05
N LEU A 413 -45.84 36.41 9.39
CA LEU A 413 -45.57 36.15 7.98
C LEU A 413 -45.23 34.68 7.76
N ILE A 414 -44.38 34.12 8.62
CA ILE A 414 -43.95 32.71 8.54
C ILE A 414 -45.17 31.79 8.71
N ARG A 415 -46.03 32.04 9.71
CA ARG A 415 -47.28 31.29 9.90
C ARG A 415 -48.21 31.41 8.69
N GLN A 416 -48.35 32.59 8.10
CA GLN A 416 -49.18 32.79 6.91
C GLN A 416 -48.66 31.98 5.71
N ARG A 417 -47.35 32.00 5.47
CA ARG A 417 -46.71 31.24 4.39
C ARG A 417 -46.78 29.73 4.64
N ALA A 418 -46.56 29.29 5.88
CA ALA A 418 -46.69 27.89 6.28
C ALA A 418 -48.14 27.38 6.11
N ALA A 419 -49.14 28.17 6.49
CA ALA A 419 -50.55 27.83 6.27
C ALA A 419 -50.90 27.69 4.79
N ALA A 420 -50.40 28.62 3.96
CA ALA A 420 -50.60 28.57 2.51
C ALA A 420 -49.92 27.36 1.85
N ALA A 421 -48.85 26.84 2.45
CA ALA A 421 -48.11 25.69 1.91
C ALA A 421 -48.92 24.39 2.01
N GLN A 422 -49.94 24.26 2.87
CA GLN A 422 -50.77 23.04 3.02
C GLN A 422 -49.94 21.77 3.29
N ALA A 423 -49.04 21.82 4.27
CA ALA A 423 -48.14 20.71 4.55
C ALA A 423 -48.83 19.56 5.32
N PRO A 424 -48.30 18.31 5.24
CA PRO A 424 -48.90 17.14 5.90
C PRO A 424 -48.95 17.28 7.44
N GLY A 425 -50.10 16.96 8.04
CA GLY A 425 -50.37 17.18 9.48
C GLY A 425 -49.76 16.16 10.46
N ASN A 426 -48.88 15.26 10.04
CA ASN A 426 -48.25 14.30 10.97
C ASN A 426 -47.02 14.93 11.66
N VAL A 427 -47.16 15.22 12.96
CA VAL A 427 -46.16 15.87 13.81
C VAL A 427 -44.84 15.10 13.93
N VAL A 428 -44.88 13.76 13.97
CA VAL A 428 -43.70 12.92 14.27
C VAL A 428 -42.59 13.13 13.24
N SER A 429 -42.99 13.29 12.00
CA SER A 429 -42.12 13.46 10.85
C SER A 429 -41.59 14.90 10.65
N TRP A 430 -42.04 15.86 11.46
CA TRP A 430 -41.51 17.22 11.54
C TRP A 430 -40.53 17.42 12.72
N ARG A 431 -40.52 16.48 13.67
CA ARG A 431 -39.52 16.39 14.73
C ARG A 431 -38.33 15.60 14.21
#